data_AF-A0A9E3GGD2-F1
#
_entry.id   AF-A0A9E3GGD2-F1
#
_cell.length_a   1.000
_cell.length_b   1.000
_cell.length_c   1.000
_cell.angle_alpha   90.00
_cell.angle_beta   90.00
_cell.angle_gamma   90.00
#
_symmetry.space_group_name_H-M   'P 1'
#
loop_
_entity.id
_entity.type
_entity.pdbx_description
1 polymer ?
#
loop_
_entity_poly.entity_id
_entity_poly.type
_entity_poly.pdbx_seq_one_letter_code
_entity_poly.pdbx_strand_id
1 'polypeptide(L)'
;MTATGPRKNVGVLVLGGVLLLVGLGIIGASVQSLVAGPNSAVKCHNEVMSPGDYCQITSNGSTTSKSYTEMKNEKKGIGAPVAGMVLGGIVGALGAYVLWGAYRTRRE
;
A
#
# COMPACT_ATOMS: atom_id res chain seq x y z
N MET A 1 20.60 19.51 30.15
CA MET A 1 20.37 20.20 28.85
C MET A 1 21.47 19.76 27.89
N THR A 2 21.21 18.72 27.09
CA THR A 2 22.20 18.14 26.18
C THR A 2 22.18 18.91 24.85
N ALA A 3 23.18 19.79 24.67
CA ALA A 3 23.42 20.50 23.43
C ALA A 3 23.61 19.50 22.27
N THR A 4 22.63 19.46 21.37
CA THR A 4 22.66 18.64 20.17
C THR A 4 23.41 19.43 19.09
N GLY A 5 24.69 19.12 18.92
CA GLY A 5 25.57 19.82 17.96
C GLY A 5 25.06 19.77 16.50
N PRO A 6 25.53 20.69 15.64
CA PRO A 6 24.98 20.97 14.30
C PRO A 6 24.94 19.74 13.38
N ARG A 7 25.82 18.75 13.56
CA ARG A 7 25.81 17.49 12.79
C ARG A 7 24.62 16.59 13.09
N LYS A 8 24.09 16.59 14.32
CA LYS A 8 22.94 15.75 14.70
C LYS A 8 21.66 16.25 14.02
N ASN A 9 21.51 17.56 13.87
CA ASN A 9 20.31 18.16 13.27
C ASN A 9 20.21 17.91 11.77
N VAL A 10 21.34 17.79 11.05
CA VAL A 10 21.34 17.40 9.63
C VAL A 10 20.94 15.94 9.46
N GLY A 11 21.49 15.04 10.29
CA GLY A 11 21.11 13.62 10.25
C GLY A 11 19.62 13.38 10.51
N VAL A 12 19.04 14.10 11.48
CA VAL A 12 17.60 14.02 11.80
C VAL A 12 16.72 14.57 10.67
N LEU A 13 17.12 15.66 10.02
CA LEU A 13 16.41 16.21 8.87
C LEU A 13 16.45 15.27 7.67
N VAL A 14 17.61 14.68 7.38
CA VAL A 14 17.75 13.70 6.30
C VAL A 14 16.90 12.45 6.60
N LEU A 15 16.97 11.91 7.82
CA LEU A 15 16.18 10.75 8.22
C LEU A 15 14.68 11.03 8.13
N GLY A 16 14.23 12.17 8.67
CA GLY A 16 12.82 12.58 8.62
C GLY A 16 12.32 12.77 7.19
N GLY A 17 13.13 13.40 6.33
CA GLY A 17 12.82 13.58 4.91
C GLY A 17 12.73 12.24 4.15
N VAL A 18 13.67 11.32 4.38
CA VAL A 18 13.65 9.98 3.77
C VAL A 18 12.41 9.20 4.20
N LEU A 19 12.08 9.19 5.50
CA LEU A 19 10.90 8.49 6.00
C LEU A 19 9.60 9.06 5.42
N LEU A 20 9.51 10.38 5.27
CA LEU A 20 8.34 11.03 4.70
C LEU A 20 8.19 10.69 3.21
N LEU A 21 9.28 10.74 2.45
CA LEU A 21 9.29 10.35 1.03
C LEU A 21 8.95 8.87 0.83
N VAL A 22 9.50 7.98 1.68
CA VAL A 22 9.19 6.55 1.63
C VAL A 22 7.71 6.30 1.98
N GLY A 23 7.19 6.95 3.02
CA GLY A 23 5.77 6.85 3.40
C GLY A 23 4.85 7.29 2.25
N LEU A 24 5.13 8.44 1.64
CA LEU A 24 4.39 8.93 0.46
C LEU A 24 4.52 7.99 -0.74
N GLY A 25 5.71 7.42 -0.98
CA GLY A 25 5.95 6.46 -2.05
C GLY A 25 5.12 5.18 -1.88
N ILE A 26 5.05 4.65 -0.66
CA ILE A 26 4.23 3.47 -0.33
C ILE A 26 2.75 3.77 -0.54
N ILE A 27 2.25 4.92 -0.06
CA ILE A 27 0.86 5.33 -0.28
C ILE A 27 0.58 5.48 -1.78
N GLY A 28 1.47 6.14 -2.52
CA GLY A 28 1.34 6.34 -3.97
C GLY A 28 1.31 5.02 -4.76
N ALA A 29 2.17 4.07 -4.42
CA ALA A 29 2.18 2.73 -5.02
C ALA A 29 0.90 1.93 -4.69
N SER A 30 0.40 2.10 -3.46
CA SER A 30 -0.88 1.52 -3.03
C SER A 30 -2.02 2.08 -3.88
N VAL A 31 -2.12 3.40 -3.98
CA VAL A 31 -3.15 4.10 -4.77
C VAL A 31 -3.07 3.72 -6.25
N GLN A 32 -1.88 3.65 -6.84
CA GLN A 32 -1.71 3.16 -8.21
C GLN A 32 -2.20 1.73 -8.38
N SER A 33 -2.05 0.87 -7.39
CA SER A 33 -2.60 -0.50 -7.44
C SER A 33 -4.13 -0.55 -7.31
N LEU A 34 -4.76 0.46 -6.70
CA LEU A 34 -6.22 0.61 -6.71
C LEU A 34 -6.74 1.24 -8.02
N VAL A 35 -6.00 2.20 -8.59
CA VAL A 35 -6.40 3.01 -9.75
C VAL A 35 -6.03 2.35 -11.08
N ALA A 36 -4.96 1.56 -11.13
CA ALA A 36 -4.71 0.63 -12.21
C ALA A 36 -5.85 -0.41 -12.19
N GLY A 37 -6.94 -0.05 -12.85
CA GLY A 37 -8.14 -0.85 -12.96
C GLY A 37 -7.84 -2.26 -13.49
N PRO A 38 -8.85 -3.14 -13.44
CA PRO A 38 -8.70 -4.58 -13.58
C PRO A 38 -8.34 -4.99 -15.01
N ASN A 39 -7.12 -4.71 -15.46
CA ASN A 39 -6.57 -5.27 -16.69
C ASN A 39 -6.16 -6.75 -16.50
N SER A 40 -6.21 -7.24 -15.26
CA SER A 40 -6.18 -8.67 -14.97
C SER A 40 -7.55 -9.26 -15.31
N ALA A 41 -7.77 -9.52 -16.61
CA ALA A 41 -8.90 -10.30 -17.08
C ALA A 41 -9.13 -11.51 -16.15
N VAL A 42 -10.35 -11.67 -15.66
CA VAL A 42 -10.71 -12.81 -14.82
C VAL A 42 -10.67 -14.02 -15.72
N LYS A 43 -9.74 -14.95 -15.44
CA LYS A 43 -9.55 -16.15 -16.24
C LYS A 43 -10.08 -17.35 -15.47
N CYS A 44 -10.87 -18.18 -16.15
CA CYS A 44 -11.20 -19.52 -15.73
C CYS A 44 -10.27 -20.47 -16.48
N HIS A 45 -9.33 -21.11 -15.78
CA HIS A 45 -8.28 -21.90 -16.43
C HIS A 45 -7.48 -21.01 -17.42
N ASN A 46 -7.67 -21.18 -18.73
CA ASN A 46 -7.06 -20.36 -19.79
C ASN A 46 -8.05 -19.42 -20.51
N GLU A 47 -9.34 -19.51 -20.23
CA GLU A 47 -10.40 -18.73 -20.88
C GLU A 47 -10.66 -17.42 -20.14
N VAL A 48 -10.77 -16.29 -20.85
CA VAL A 48 -11.18 -15.02 -20.25
C VAL A 48 -12.70 -15.03 -20.05
N MET A 49 -13.15 -14.87 -18.80
CA MET A 49 -14.57 -14.83 -18.46
C MET A 49 -15.17 -13.45 -18.72
N SER A 50 -16.40 -13.45 -19.22
CA SER A 50 -17.26 -12.26 -19.31
C SER A 50 -18.15 -12.10 -18.08
N PRO A 51 -18.62 -10.87 -17.78
CA PRO A 51 -19.60 -10.65 -16.72
C PRO A 51 -20.90 -11.40 -17.04
N GLY A 52 -21.22 -12.41 -16.23
CA GLY A 52 -22.35 -13.33 -16.44
C GLY A 52 -21.93 -14.79 -16.54
N ASP A 53 -20.65 -15.05 -16.82
CA ASP A 53 -20.13 -16.41 -16.89
C ASP A 53 -19.92 -17.01 -15.49
N TYR A 54 -20.07 -18.34 -15.43
CA TYR A 54 -19.78 -19.17 -14.28
C TYR A 54 -18.62 -20.11 -14.61
N CYS A 55 -17.72 -20.28 -13.67
CA CYS A 55 -16.58 -21.18 -13.81
C CYS A 55 -16.62 -22.24 -12.71
N GLN A 56 -16.51 -23.49 -13.13
CA GLN A 56 -16.44 -24.65 -12.26
C GLN A 56 -15.00 -24.80 -11.78
N ILE A 57 -14.76 -24.55 -10.50
CA ILE A 57 -13.46 -24.82 -9.87
C ILE A 57 -13.56 -26.12 -9.11
N THR A 58 -12.82 -27.14 -9.54
CA THR A 58 -12.59 -28.33 -8.74
C THR A 58 -11.40 -28.07 -7.82
N SER A 59 -11.65 -27.95 -6.52
CA SER A 59 -10.62 -27.82 -5.50
C SER A 59 -10.79 -28.94 -4.49
N ASN A 60 -9.73 -29.74 -4.32
CA ASN A 60 -9.68 -30.83 -3.33
C ASN A 60 -10.86 -31.83 -3.43
N GLY A 61 -11.21 -32.23 -4.66
CA GLY A 61 -12.30 -33.17 -4.92
C GLY A 61 -13.72 -32.57 -4.84
N SER A 62 -13.87 -31.30 -4.45
CA SER A 62 -15.14 -30.59 -4.47
C SER A 62 -15.21 -29.64 -5.66
N THR A 63 -16.25 -29.78 -6.47
CA THR A 63 -16.51 -28.87 -7.60
C THR A 63 -17.47 -27.78 -7.16
N THR A 64 -16.99 -26.54 -7.15
CA THR A 64 -17.80 -25.36 -6.83
C THR A 64 -17.92 -24.47 -8.06
N SER A 65 -19.15 -24.08 -8.39
CA SER A 65 -19.38 -23.06 -9.43
C SER A 65 -19.20 -21.68 -8.82
N LYS A 66 -18.24 -20.91 -9.33
CA LYS A 66 -18.00 -19.53 -8.91
C LYS A 66 -18.32 -18.59 -10.06
N SER A 67 -19.01 -17.50 -9.73
CA SER A 67 -19.38 -16.46 -10.68
C SER A 67 -18.19 -15.56 -11.01
N TYR A 68 -18.25 -14.90 -12.18
CA TYR A 68 -17.28 -13.86 -12.56
C TYR A 68 -17.07 -12.81 -11.46
N THR A 69 -18.14 -12.37 -10.79
CA THR A 69 -18.08 -11.34 -9.74
C THR A 69 -17.36 -11.82 -8.49
N GLU A 70 -17.56 -13.07 -8.07
CA GLU A 70 -16.82 -13.66 -6.94
C GLU A 70 -15.33 -13.77 -7.25
N MET A 71 -14.97 -14.29 -8.43
CA MET A 71 -13.57 -14.40 -8.82
C MET A 71 -12.89 -13.05 -8.99
N LYS A 72 -13.63 -12.05 -9.51
CA LYS A 72 -13.14 -10.68 -9.62
C LYS A 72 -12.85 -10.10 -8.23
N ASN A 73 -13.74 -10.32 -7.27
CA ASN A 73 -13.58 -9.79 -5.91
C ASN A 73 -12.45 -10.48 -5.15
N GLU A 74 -12.25 -11.79 -5.32
CA GLU A 74 -11.12 -12.52 -4.75
C GLU A 74 -9.78 -12.10 -5.37
N LYS A 75 -9.70 -11.98 -6.71
CA LYS A 75 -8.49 -11.46 -7.37
C LYS A 75 -8.18 -10.03 -7.00
N LYS A 76 -9.19 -9.23 -6.65
CA LYS A 76 -9.02 -7.83 -6.24
C LYS A 76 -8.35 -7.68 -4.87
N GLY A 77 -8.14 -8.78 -4.12
CA GLY A 77 -7.21 -8.82 -2.97
C GLY A 77 -7.28 -7.57 -2.10
N ILE A 78 -8.49 -7.21 -1.64
CA ILE A 78 -8.81 -5.91 -1.03
C ILE A 78 -7.88 -5.58 0.16
N GLY A 79 -7.26 -6.57 0.79
CA GLY A 79 -6.33 -6.39 1.92
C GLY A 79 -4.96 -5.79 1.58
N ALA A 80 -4.36 -6.10 0.43
CA ALA A 80 -3.02 -5.62 0.07
C ALA A 80 -2.93 -4.09 -0.12
N PRO A 81 -3.86 -3.43 -0.85
CA PRO A 81 -3.82 -1.98 -1.01
C PRO A 81 -4.09 -1.22 0.29
N VAL A 82 -4.95 -1.76 1.17
CA VAL A 82 -5.26 -1.15 2.47
C VAL A 82 -4.07 -1.25 3.42
N ALA A 83 -3.39 -2.41 3.46
CA ALA A 83 -2.18 -2.58 4.26
C ALA A 83 -1.08 -1.60 3.85
N GLY A 84 -0.88 -1.37 2.55
CA GLY A 84 0.06 -0.39 2.02
C GLY A 84 -0.28 1.04 2.44
N MET A 85 -1.55 1.44 2.40
CA MET A 85 -1.98 2.77 2.88
C MET A 85 -1.72 2.97 4.38
N VAL A 86 -2.02 1.97 5.22
CA VAL A 86 -1.81 2.06 6.67
C VAL A 86 -0.32 2.14 6.99
N LEU A 87 0.50 1.26 6.40
CA LEU A 87 1.95 1.26 6.57
C LEU A 87 2.58 2.58 6.10
N GLY A 88 2.22 3.04 4.90
CA GLY A 88 2.73 4.29 4.36
C GLY A 88 2.29 5.51 5.19
N GLY A 89 1.07 5.49 5.73
CA GLY A 89 0.56 6.52 6.63
C GLY A 89 1.35 6.60 7.95
N ILE A 90 1.64 5.45 8.58
CA ILE A 90 2.44 5.38 9.82
C ILE A 90 3.86 5.89 9.57
N VAL A 91 4.51 5.40 8.51
CA VAL A 91 5.89 5.78 8.18
C VAL A 91 5.98 7.27 7.81
N GLY A 92 5.03 7.78 7.03
CA GLY A 92 4.95 9.19 6.67
C GLY A 92 4.69 10.10 7.89
N ALA A 93 3.79 9.71 8.79
CA ALA A 93 3.50 10.45 10.02
C ALA A 93 4.72 10.52 10.95
N LEU A 94 5.46 9.41 11.09
CA LEU A 94 6.72 9.39 11.85
C LEU A 94 7.77 10.32 11.23
N GLY A 95 7.92 10.31 9.90
CA GLY A 95 8.80 11.24 9.19
C GLY A 95 8.44 12.70 9.45
N ALA A 96 7.15 13.04 9.35
CA ALA A 96 6.64 14.39 9.62
C ALA A 96 6.85 14.81 11.09
N TYR A 97 6.62 13.90 12.03
CA TYR A 97 6.83 14.16 13.46
C TYR A 97 8.31 14.45 13.79
N VAL A 98 9.22 13.67 13.22
CA VAL A 98 10.67 13.87 13.38
C VAL A 98 11.11 15.22 12.79
N LEU A 99 10.58 15.58 11.62
CA LEU A 99 10.85 16.89 11.00
C LEU A 99 10.28 18.05 11.81
N TRP A 100 9.05 17.92 12.34
CA TRP A 100 8.46 18.94 13.22
C TRP A 100 9.31 19.11 14.48
N GLY A 101 9.68 18.02 15.15
CA GLY A 101 10.55 18.05 16.33
C GLY A 101 11.83 18.83 16.06
N ALA A 102 12.54 18.50 14.98
CA ALA A 102 13.77 19.18 14.58
C ALA A 102 13.55 20.68 14.23
N TYR A 103 12.41 21.04 13.64
CA TYR A 103 12.05 22.42 13.36
C TYR A 103 11.81 23.23 14.63
N ARG A 104 11.12 22.64 15.61
CA ARG A 104 10.80 23.30 16.89
C ARG A 104 12.07 23.55 17.70
N THR A 105 12.99 22.58 17.76
CA THR A 105 14.28 22.72 18.45
C THR A 105 15.21 23.75 17.80
N ARG A 106 14.98 24.16 16.54
CA ARG A 106 15.73 25.25 15.91
C ARG A 106 15.16 26.65 16.17
N ARG A 107 13.92 26.74 16.65
CA ARG A 107 13.23 28.03 16.89
C ARG A 107 13.25 28.47 18.36
N GLU A 108 13.52 27.55 19.28
CA GLU A 108 13.80 27.82 20.70
C GLU A 108 15.31 28.04 20.89
#